data_AF-A0A369Y4S6-F1
#
_entry.id   AF-A0A369Y4S6-F1
#
_cell.length_a   1.000
_cell.length_b   1.000
_cell.length_c   1.000
_cell.angle_alpha   90.00
_cell.angle_beta   90.00
_cell.angle_gamma   90.00
#
_symmetry.space_group_name_H-M   'P 1'
#
loop_
_entity.id
_entity.type
_entity.pdbx_description
1 polymer ?
#
loop_
_entity_poly.entity_id
_entity_poly.type
_entity_poly.pdbx_seq_one_letter_code
_entity_poly.pdbx_strand_id
1 'polypeptide(L)'
;MERLRTSEIIDNIRNFRTFKGISESEGFYIEVESYVPYMGGAIHAGHKLREEIRSKCILSEFERWQEEDPYTDTFIKNFPIKIIALDSRYEYDLNRDKDSCIYEDAWGKKVWNTELTEEEKEGSLAKYNEFYSVVEELLKALEFMYEKIYVYDIHSYNHKRDAYAGRNLPLFNLGTTELPRDIFSKDIDKFLGLLSKMEIEGHENYTAENDIFKGKGQFLKFITEISSQTITYALEIKKVFCDENSGEHYEEIINNLEEEFNKIVENHTKELPEEFSIHFLNNFGEKIEDLSYGEAEKICSLVTENYRKSNEGEYSKDEIEKLVSTRTPEAIIERSKKGLLIYFKNKMDEVVACGSIAMRDGNPEAKLLNVGKNYRGRGFAQKICDLREKFLKELGFNKVYIESLKFENTIKFHSKRGFFPIQTDRKLKYTVFMCKEL
;
A
#
# COMPACT_ATOMS: atom_id res chain seq x y z
N MET A 1 20.02 9.50 1.07
CA MET A 1 18.62 9.08 1.18
C MET A 1 18.32 8.79 2.64
N GLU A 2 17.11 9.06 3.13
CA GLU A 2 16.72 8.77 4.51
C GLU A 2 16.66 7.26 4.75
N ARG A 3 17.11 6.79 5.91
CA ARG A 3 16.96 5.40 6.36
C ARG A 3 15.77 5.32 7.31
N LEU A 4 14.88 4.38 7.09
CA LEU A 4 13.62 4.24 7.83
C LEU A 4 13.54 2.86 8.47
N ARG A 5 13.18 2.81 9.76
CA ARG A 5 12.86 1.53 10.42
C ARG A 5 11.61 0.94 9.79
N THR A 6 11.51 -0.39 9.78
CA THR A 6 10.31 -1.09 9.31
C THR A 6 9.03 -0.58 9.98
N SER A 7 9.10 -0.27 11.27
CA SER A 7 7.98 0.29 12.03
C SER A 7 7.58 1.70 11.56
N GLU A 8 8.53 2.52 11.13
CA GLU A 8 8.28 3.85 10.57
C GLU A 8 7.67 3.77 9.17
N ILE A 9 8.16 2.84 8.34
CA ILE A 9 7.59 2.56 7.00
C ILE A 9 6.14 2.11 7.14
N ILE A 10 5.88 1.10 7.98
CA ILE A 10 4.53 0.59 8.24
C ILE A 10 3.63 1.68 8.83
N ASP A 11 4.16 2.49 9.74
CA ASP A 11 3.41 3.60 10.31
C ASP A 11 3.04 4.64 9.26
N ASN A 12 3.94 5.03 8.36
CA ASN A 12 3.61 5.93 7.27
C ASN A 12 2.52 5.33 6.37
N ILE A 13 2.65 4.05 6.01
CA ILE A 13 1.68 3.31 5.20
C ILE A 13 0.28 3.31 5.84
N ARG A 14 0.20 2.91 7.11
CA ARG A 14 -1.07 2.82 7.85
C ARG A 14 -1.78 4.17 7.96
N ASN A 15 -1.06 5.27 7.76
CA ASN A 15 -1.59 6.62 7.92
C ASN A 15 -1.64 7.41 6.62
N PHE A 16 -1.48 6.72 5.50
CA PHE A 16 -1.56 7.29 4.17
C PHE A 16 -0.63 8.50 3.98
N ARG A 17 0.53 8.46 4.64
CA ARG A 17 1.55 9.50 4.51
C ARG A 17 2.38 9.19 3.28
N THR A 18 2.74 10.24 2.54
CA THR A 18 3.75 10.12 1.49
C THR A 18 5.13 10.06 2.11
N PHE A 19 6.00 9.19 1.62
CA PHE A 19 7.36 9.05 2.13
C PHE A 19 8.26 8.40 1.09
N LYS A 20 9.57 8.51 1.29
CA LYS A 20 10.55 7.71 0.56
C LYS A 20 11.77 7.46 1.42
N GLY A 21 12.39 6.30 1.26
CA GLY A 21 13.55 5.95 2.05
C GLY A 21 14.06 4.56 1.77
N ILE A 22 15.25 4.30 2.29
CA ILE A 22 15.86 2.97 2.31
C ILE A 22 15.46 2.31 3.64
N SER A 23 15.17 1.01 3.64
CA SER A 23 14.97 0.27 4.88
C SER A 23 16.19 0.39 5.79
N GLU A 24 16.01 0.32 7.11
CA GLU A 24 17.13 0.39 8.06
C GLU A 24 18.18 -0.71 7.81
N SER A 25 17.72 -1.89 7.36
CA SER A 25 18.55 -3.03 6.95
C SER A 25 19.27 -2.83 5.60
N GLU A 26 18.95 -1.75 4.89
CA GLU A 26 19.41 -1.45 3.53
C GLU A 26 19.03 -2.51 2.46
N GLY A 27 18.05 -3.37 2.75
CA GLY A 27 17.61 -4.41 1.83
C GLY A 27 16.73 -3.92 0.67
N PHE A 28 15.96 -2.85 0.86
CA PHE A 28 15.12 -2.27 -0.19
C PHE A 28 14.97 -0.75 -0.07
N TYR A 29 14.65 -0.12 -1.20
CA TYR A 29 14.11 1.22 -1.30
C TYR A 29 12.60 1.15 -1.45
N ILE A 30 11.89 2.09 -0.83
CA ILE A 30 10.45 2.28 -1.01
C ILE A 30 10.15 3.76 -1.18
N GLU A 31 9.21 4.06 -2.07
CA GLU A 31 8.65 5.39 -2.28
C GLU A 31 7.15 5.30 -2.49
N VAL A 32 6.44 6.19 -1.78
CA VAL A 32 5.00 6.42 -1.88
C VAL A 32 4.81 7.93 -2.03
N GLU A 33 4.73 8.41 -3.26
CA GLU A 33 4.45 9.82 -3.59
C GLU A 33 2.95 10.12 -3.54
N SER A 34 2.12 9.13 -3.88
CA SER A 34 0.66 9.17 -3.72
C SER A 34 0.10 7.75 -3.66
N TYR A 35 -1.04 7.59 -2.98
CA TYR A 35 -1.74 6.30 -2.91
C TYR A 35 -2.60 6.13 -4.15
N VAL A 36 -2.09 5.41 -5.15
CA VAL A 36 -2.76 5.07 -6.41
C VAL A 36 -3.05 3.56 -6.46
N PRO A 37 -3.98 3.07 -7.30
CA PRO A 37 -4.36 1.65 -7.36
C PRO A 37 -3.29 0.75 -8.02
N TYR A 38 -2.02 1.15 -8.03
CA TYR A 38 -0.95 0.34 -8.59
C TYR A 38 0.39 0.61 -7.94
N MET A 39 1.29 -0.37 -8.02
CA MET A 39 2.67 -0.24 -7.59
C MET A 39 3.63 -1.01 -8.49
N GLY A 40 4.89 -0.58 -8.53
CA GLY A 40 5.98 -1.28 -9.19
C GLY A 40 6.85 -2.04 -8.17
N GLY A 41 7.22 -3.28 -8.52
CA GLY A 41 8.22 -4.06 -7.81
C GLY A 41 9.39 -4.37 -8.74
N ALA A 42 10.61 -4.08 -8.31
CA ALA A 42 11.84 -4.53 -8.97
C ALA A 42 12.67 -5.32 -7.97
N ILE A 43 12.24 -6.56 -7.71
CA ILE A 43 12.70 -7.37 -6.57
C ILE A 43 14.06 -8.05 -6.80
N HIS A 44 14.58 -7.98 -8.03
CA HIS A 44 15.87 -8.54 -8.43
C HIS A 44 16.82 -7.48 -9.03
N ALA A 45 16.51 -6.19 -8.90
CA ALA A 45 17.37 -5.10 -9.39
C ALA A 45 18.65 -4.89 -8.56
N GLY A 46 18.68 -5.40 -7.32
CA GLY A 46 19.77 -5.21 -6.39
C GLY A 46 20.99 -6.09 -6.69
N HIS A 47 22.17 -5.60 -6.29
CA HIS A 47 23.46 -6.29 -6.48
C HIS A 47 24.26 -6.43 -5.16
N LYS A 48 23.80 -5.81 -4.08
CA LYS A 48 24.58 -5.74 -2.83
C LYS A 48 24.61 -7.10 -2.13
N LEU A 49 25.76 -7.42 -1.55
CA LEU A 49 25.90 -8.50 -0.58
C LEU A 49 26.41 -7.90 0.72
N ARG A 50 25.83 -8.33 1.85
CA ARG A 50 26.30 -7.96 3.18
C ARG A 50 27.78 -8.34 3.36
N GLU A 51 28.54 -7.48 4.04
CA GLU A 51 30.00 -7.59 4.12
C GLU A 51 30.45 -8.94 4.70
N GLU A 52 29.73 -9.46 5.68
CA GLU A 52 30.05 -10.69 6.42
C GLU A 52 29.96 -11.95 5.54
N ILE A 53 29.05 -11.95 4.56
CA ILE A 53 28.84 -13.09 3.65
C ILE A 53 29.48 -12.89 2.28
N ARG A 54 29.83 -11.66 1.90
CA ARG A 54 30.38 -11.33 0.57
C ARG A 54 31.63 -12.15 0.25
N SER A 55 32.51 -12.33 1.23
CA SER A 55 33.75 -13.13 1.08
C SER A 55 33.50 -14.64 0.91
N LYS A 56 32.31 -15.12 1.28
CA LYS A 56 31.90 -16.52 1.15
C LYS A 56 31.26 -16.84 -0.20
N CYS A 57 30.79 -15.84 -0.93
CA CYS A 57 30.19 -16.02 -2.25
C CYS A 57 31.27 -16.44 -3.27
N ILE A 58 31.08 -17.58 -3.93
CA ILE A 58 31.98 -18.08 -4.99
C ILE A 58 31.79 -17.26 -6.27
N LEU A 59 30.57 -16.83 -6.53
CA LEU A 59 30.19 -16.17 -7.77
C LEU A 59 30.86 -14.80 -7.86
N SER A 60 31.46 -14.53 -9.01
CA SER A 60 31.93 -13.18 -9.35
C SER A 60 30.77 -12.19 -9.45
N GLU A 61 31.08 -10.89 -9.40
CA GLU A 61 30.07 -9.84 -9.60
C GLU A 61 29.36 -10.00 -10.95
N PHE A 62 30.11 -10.33 -12.01
CA PHE A 62 29.53 -10.56 -13.32
C PHE A 62 28.62 -11.79 -13.38
N GLU A 63 29.01 -12.91 -12.77
CA GLU A 63 28.15 -14.11 -12.71
C GLU A 63 26.84 -13.86 -11.96
N ARG A 64 26.87 -13.03 -10.90
CA ARG A 64 25.64 -12.64 -10.20
C ARG A 64 24.80 -11.70 -11.07
N TRP A 65 25.41 -10.69 -11.65
CA TRP A 65 24.76 -9.72 -12.54
C TRP A 65 24.01 -10.39 -13.70
N GLN A 66 24.55 -11.51 -14.23
CA GLN A 66 23.87 -12.25 -15.28
C GLN A 66 22.48 -12.74 -14.86
N GLU A 67 22.31 -13.25 -13.64
CA GLU A 67 21.04 -13.82 -13.16
C GLU A 67 20.22 -12.86 -12.29
N GLU A 68 20.75 -11.68 -11.99
CA GLU A 68 19.99 -10.54 -11.47
C GLU A 68 19.29 -9.77 -12.59
N ASP A 69 18.45 -8.81 -12.21
CA ASP A 69 17.61 -8.03 -13.12
C ASP A 69 17.99 -6.55 -13.14
N PRO A 70 19.22 -6.20 -13.55
CA PRO A 70 19.70 -4.83 -13.56
C PRO A 70 18.78 -3.95 -14.43
N TYR A 71 18.62 -2.68 -14.04
CA TYR A 71 17.81 -1.65 -14.72
C TYR A 71 16.29 -1.82 -14.64
N THR A 72 15.77 -2.93 -14.11
CA THR A 72 14.31 -3.08 -13.93
C THR A 72 13.68 -2.04 -13.01
N ASP A 73 14.46 -1.52 -12.07
CA ASP A 73 14.13 -0.37 -11.22
C ASP A 73 13.94 0.93 -12.02
N THR A 74 14.67 1.09 -13.12
CA THR A 74 14.58 2.26 -14.00
C THR A 74 13.22 2.31 -14.71
N PHE A 75 12.69 1.17 -15.13
CA PHE A 75 11.39 1.10 -15.84
C PHE A 75 10.21 1.57 -14.97
N ILE A 76 10.33 1.41 -13.65
CA ILE A 76 9.32 1.83 -12.68
C ILE A 76 9.67 3.14 -11.96
N LYS A 77 10.73 3.85 -12.38
CA LYS A 77 11.27 4.99 -11.60
C LYS A 77 10.27 6.12 -11.37
N ASN A 78 9.33 6.32 -12.29
CA ASN A 78 8.31 7.37 -12.19
C ASN A 78 6.99 6.87 -11.58
N PHE A 79 6.93 5.62 -11.11
CA PHE A 79 5.72 5.11 -10.47
C PHE A 79 5.55 5.81 -9.11
N PRO A 80 4.32 6.26 -8.77
CA PRO A 80 4.06 6.92 -7.48
C PRO A 80 4.25 5.98 -6.29
N ILE A 81 4.08 4.68 -6.51
CA ILE A 81 4.37 3.63 -5.52
C ILE A 81 5.35 2.65 -6.14
N LYS A 82 6.54 2.55 -5.54
CA LYS A 82 7.57 1.60 -5.98
C LYS A 82 8.35 1.03 -4.81
N ILE A 83 8.69 -0.24 -4.93
CA ILE A 83 9.59 -0.95 -4.01
C ILE A 83 10.68 -1.66 -4.81
N ILE A 84 11.94 -1.39 -4.48
CA ILE A 84 13.10 -1.82 -5.26
C ILE A 84 14.05 -2.54 -4.31
N ALA A 85 14.39 -3.79 -4.63
CA ALA A 85 15.41 -4.52 -3.87
C ALA A 85 16.79 -3.90 -4.12
N LEU A 86 17.59 -3.78 -3.05
CA LEU A 86 18.96 -3.26 -3.13
C LEU A 86 20.00 -4.37 -3.01
N ASP A 87 19.64 -5.48 -2.35
CA ASP A 87 20.48 -6.67 -2.25
C ASP A 87 20.37 -7.54 -3.49
N SER A 88 21.46 -8.25 -3.74
CA SER A 88 21.52 -9.35 -4.69
C SER A 88 20.54 -10.44 -4.29
N ARG A 89 19.83 -10.99 -5.28
CA ARG A 89 18.99 -12.20 -5.09
C ARG A 89 19.76 -13.40 -4.53
N TYR A 90 21.09 -13.38 -4.58
CA TYR A 90 21.94 -14.43 -4.03
C TYR A 90 22.10 -14.35 -2.51
N GLU A 91 21.84 -13.21 -1.86
CA GLU A 91 21.78 -13.13 -0.40
C GLU A 91 20.51 -13.80 0.12
N TYR A 92 19.36 -13.37 -0.42
CA TYR A 92 18.07 -14.01 -0.29
C TYR A 92 17.22 -13.63 -1.51
N ASP A 93 16.58 -14.62 -2.12
CA ASP A 93 15.74 -14.40 -3.28
C ASP A 93 14.31 -14.09 -2.83
N LEU A 94 13.92 -12.83 -2.99
CA LEU A 94 12.56 -12.37 -2.68
C LEU A 94 11.49 -13.09 -3.53
N ASN A 95 11.84 -13.72 -4.65
CA ASN A 95 10.89 -14.45 -5.51
C ASN A 95 10.87 -15.97 -5.25
N ARG A 96 11.46 -16.43 -4.13
CA ARG A 96 11.39 -17.82 -3.65
C ARG A 96 10.75 -17.91 -2.27
N ASP A 97 10.18 -19.08 -1.99
CA ASP A 97 9.61 -19.40 -0.68
C ASP A 97 10.67 -19.25 0.41
N LYS A 98 10.26 -18.81 1.60
CA LYS A 98 11.15 -18.52 2.74
C LYS A 98 12.14 -19.65 3.07
N ASP A 99 11.69 -20.91 2.98
CA ASP A 99 12.53 -22.07 3.29
C ASP A 99 13.58 -22.37 2.20
N SER A 100 13.50 -21.69 1.06
CA SER A 100 14.35 -21.89 -0.12
C SER A 100 14.93 -20.59 -0.70
N CYS A 101 14.77 -19.45 -0.02
CA CYS A 101 15.19 -18.16 -0.52
C CYS A 101 16.71 -17.98 -0.48
N ILE A 102 17.42 -18.75 0.34
CA ILE A 102 18.89 -18.77 0.37
C ILE A 102 19.37 -19.93 -0.49
N TYR A 103 20.13 -19.64 -1.53
CA TYR A 103 20.66 -20.66 -2.44
C TYR A 103 21.79 -21.46 -1.81
N GLU A 104 21.77 -22.78 -1.94
CA GLU A 104 22.98 -23.61 -1.84
C GLU A 104 23.67 -23.70 -3.21
N ASP A 105 22.87 -24.05 -4.22
CA ASP A 105 23.22 -24.13 -5.63
C ASP A 105 22.23 -23.32 -6.47
N ALA A 106 22.74 -22.63 -7.50
CA ALA A 106 21.95 -21.81 -8.41
C ALA A 106 22.50 -21.98 -9.84
N TRP A 107 21.62 -22.29 -10.81
CA TRP A 107 22.00 -22.56 -12.21
C TRP A 107 23.18 -23.53 -12.38
N GLY A 108 23.23 -24.58 -11.56
CA GLY A 108 24.27 -25.60 -11.60
C GLY A 108 25.62 -25.19 -11.00
N LYS A 109 25.68 -24.05 -10.31
CA LYS A 109 26.86 -23.57 -9.59
C LYS A 109 26.58 -23.49 -8.10
N LYS A 110 27.57 -23.86 -7.29
CA LYS A 110 27.57 -23.55 -5.85
C LYS A 110 27.65 -22.05 -5.64
N VAL A 111 26.84 -21.52 -4.73
CA VAL A 111 26.84 -20.09 -4.41
C VAL A 111 27.89 -19.78 -3.35
N TRP A 112 28.10 -20.67 -2.37
CA TRP A 112 28.96 -20.44 -1.21
C TRP A 112 30.17 -21.38 -1.17
N ASN A 113 31.36 -20.84 -0.89
CA ASN A 113 32.59 -21.61 -0.69
C ASN A 113 32.66 -22.24 0.71
N THR A 114 31.95 -21.61 1.63
CA THR A 114 31.81 -21.98 3.03
C THR A 114 30.34 -21.86 3.34
N GLU A 115 29.75 -22.89 3.95
CA GLU A 115 28.35 -22.83 4.34
C GLU A 115 28.08 -21.61 5.24
N LEU A 116 26.96 -20.94 5.00
CA LEU A 116 26.51 -19.86 5.86
C LEU A 116 26.18 -20.41 7.26
N THR A 117 26.58 -19.68 8.29
CA THR A 117 26.18 -20.01 9.66
C THR A 117 24.69 -19.75 9.85
N GLU A 118 24.09 -20.34 10.88
CA GLU A 118 22.68 -20.08 11.19
C GLU A 118 22.42 -18.60 11.47
N GLU A 119 23.33 -17.89 12.14
CA GLU A 119 23.24 -16.44 12.37
C GLU A 119 23.25 -15.63 11.06
N GLU A 120 24.06 -16.03 10.07
CA GLU A 120 24.09 -15.38 8.76
C GLU A 120 22.82 -15.63 7.94
N LYS A 121 22.29 -16.85 8.01
CA LYS A 121 20.99 -17.20 7.42
C LYS A 121 19.87 -16.42 8.09
N GLU A 122 19.84 -16.35 9.42
CA GLU A 122 18.87 -15.56 10.19
C GLU A 122 18.90 -14.07 9.82
N GLY A 123 20.09 -13.49 9.62
CA GLY A 123 20.22 -12.11 9.13
C GLY A 123 19.57 -11.90 7.76
N SER A 124 19.78 -12.82 6.82
CA SER A 124 19.18 -12.79 5.48
C SER A 124 17.65 -12.96 5.54
N LEU A 125 17.19 -13.91 6.36
CA LEU A 125 15.76 -14.16 6.60
C LEU A 125 15.06 -12.98 7.28
N ALA A 126 15.75 -12.23 8.15
CA ALA A 126 15.20 -11.03 8.77
C ALA A 126 14.87 -9.96 7.71
N LYS A 127 15.77 -9.71 6.76
CA LYS A 127 15.56 -8.77 5.64
C LYS A 127 14.45 -9.24 4.69
N TYR A 128 14.39 -10.54 4.40
CA TYR A 128 13.28 -11.15 3.65
C TYR A 128 11.93 -10.88 4.34
N ASN A 129 11.81 -11.16 5.64
CA ASN A 129 10.55 -10.95 6.38
C ASN A 129 10.19 -9.47 6.47
N GLU A 130 11.20 -8.59 6.61
CA GLU A 130 11.01 -7.15 6.61
C GLU A 130 10.30 -6.68 5.33
N PHE A 131 10.84 -7.07 4.16
CA PHE A 131 10.28 -6.73 2.86
C PHE A 131 8.81 -7.15 2.76
N TYR A 132 8.51 -8.42 3.05
CA TYR A 132 7.16 -8.96 2.95
C TYR A 132 6.18 -8.32 3.94
N SER A 133 6.64 -7.93 5.14
CA SER A 133 5.79 -7.22 6.11
C SER A 133 5.39 -5.81 5.62
N VAL A 134 6.29 -5.12 4.91
CA VAL A 134 6.01 -3.81 4.31
C VAL A 134 5.05 -3.94 3.14
N VAL A 135 5.26 -4.93 2.27
CA VAL A 135 4.35 -5.22 1.14
C VAL A 135 2.94 -5.55 1.64
N GLU A 136 2.81 -6.39 2.67
CA GLU A 136 1.52 -6.75 3.25
C GLU A 136 0.74 -5.51 3.73
N GLU A 137 1.42 -4.63 4.48
CA GLU A 137 0.79 -3.42 5.00
C GLU A 137 0.46 -2.41 3.90
N LEU A 138 1.30 -2.30 2.87
CA LEU A 138 1.03 -1.45 1.71
C LEU A 138 -0.22 -1.93 0.96
N LEU A 139 -0.34 -3.23 0.71
CA LEU A 139 -1.52 -3.79 0.05
C LEU A 139 -2.79 -3.61 0.88
N LYS A 140 -2.74 -3.84 2.20
CA LYS A 140 -3.89 -3.55 3.09
C LYS A 140 -4.33 -2.08 3.00
N ALA A 141 -3.39 -1.14 2.91
CA ALA A 141 -3.72 0.28 2.76
C ALA A 141 -4.39 0.55 1.40
N LEU A 142 -3.88 -0.03 0.32
CA LEU A 142 -4.45 0.11 -1.01
C LEU A 142 -5.82 -0.56 -1.13
N GLU A 143 -6.02 -1.76 -0.60
CA GLU A 143 -7.29 -2.50 -0.66
C GLU A 143 -8.41 -1.80 0.12
N PHE A 144 -8.04 -0.97 1.09
CA PHE A 144 -8.99 -0.13 1.79
C PHE A 144 -9.46 1.05 0.94
N MET A 145 -8.65 1.51 -0.02
CA MET A 145 -8.95 2.65 -0.90
C MET A 145 -9.49 2.26 -2.27
N TYR A 146 -9.21 1.04 -2.73
CA TYR A 146 -9.43 0.59 -4.10
C TYR A 146 -9.99 -0.84 -4.15
N GLU A 147 -11.01 -1.05 -4.98
CA GLU A 147 -11.60 -2.38 -5.22
C GLU A 147 -10.69 -3.29 -6.08
N LYS A 148 -9.72 -2.70 -6.78
CA LYS A 148 -8.79 -3.41 -7.65
C LYS A 148 -7.42 -2.74 -7.62
N ILE A 149 -6.38 -3.55 -7.48
CA ILE A 149 -4.98 -3.10 -7.41
C ILE A 149 -4.14 -3.84 -8.43
N TYR A 150 -3.22 -3.13 -9.07
CA TYR A 150 -2.26 -3.69 -10.01
C TYR A 150 -0.83 -3.63 -9.47
N VAL A 151 -0.19 -4.78 -9.32
CA VAL A 151 1.24 -4.85 -8.99
C VAL A 151 1.99 -5.23 -10.26
N TYR A 152 2.93 -4.39 -10.68
CA TYR A 152 3.82 -4.68 -11.81
C TYR A 152 5.13 -5.21 -11.25
N ASP A 153 5.29 -6.53 -11.29
CA ASP A 153 6.49 -7.24 -10.82
C ASP A 153 7.45 -7.40 -11.99
N ILE A 154 8.44 -6.51 -12.06
CA ILE A 154 9.30 -6.34 -13.22
C ILE A 154 10.57 -7.15 -13.06
N HIS A 155 10.76 -8.06 -14.00
CA HIS A 155 11.90 -8.94 -14.13
C HIS A 155 12.55 -8.82 -15.50
N SER A 156 13.72 -9.45 -15.65
CA SER A 156 14.39 -9.55 -16.93
C SER A 156 15.08 -10.90 -17.11
N TYR A 157 15.39 -11.27 -18.34
CA TYR A 157 16.06 -12.56 -18.56
C TYR A 157 17.07 -12.55 -19.70
N ASN A 158 18.07 -13.41 -19.52
CA ASN A 158 19.07 -13.69 -20.53
C ASN A 158 18.49 -14.54 -21.67
N HIS A 159 18.57 -14.06 -22.90
CA HIS A 159 18.10 -14.75 -24.10
C HIS A 159 19.20 -15.40 -24.92
N LYS A 160 20.48 -15.06 -24.70
CA LYS A 160 21.63 -15.66 -25.42
C LYS A 160 22.08 -16.98 -24.79
N ARG A 161 21.15 -17.81 -24.32
CA ARG A 161 21.46 -19.15 -23.76
C ARG A 161 21.39 -20.24 -24.82
N ASP A 162 22.28 -21.23 -24.73
CA ASP A 162 22.27 -22.40 -25.62
C ASP A 162 20.91 -23.12 -25.63
N ALA A 163 20.24 -23.19 -24.47
CA ALA A 163 18.91 -23.80 -24.33
C ALA A 163 17.81 -23.09 -25.14
N TYR A 164 18.07 -21.87 -25.62
CA TYR A 164 17.16 -21.07 -26.44
C TYR A 164 17.59 -20.96 -27.90
N ALA A 165 18.69 -21.60 -28.28
CA ALA A 165 19.23 -21.52 -29.64
C ALA A 165 18.15 -21.86 -30.69
N GLY A 166 17.97 -20.95 -31.65
CA GLY A 166 17.02 -21.10 -32.76
C GLY A 166 15.54 -20.82 -32.42
N ARG A 167 15.21 -20.41 -31.19
CA ARG A 167 13.85 -19.98 -30.83
C ARG A 167 13.65 -18.48 -31.06
N ASN A 168 12.47 -18.09 -31.56
CA ASN A 168 12.01 -16.70 -31.44
C ASN A 168 11.47 -16.50 -30.01
N LEU A 169 12.25 -15.86 -29.15
CA LEU A 169 11.87 -15.62 -27.76
C LEU A 169 11.10 -14.32 -27.63
N PRO A 170 10.09 -14.26 -26.74
CA PRO A 170 9.33 -13.03 -26.51
C PRO A 170 10.25 -11.86 -26.16
N LEU A 171 9.83 -10.65 -26.48
CA LEU A 171 10.38 -9.43 -25.88
C LEU A 171 9.79 -9.25 -24.48
N PHE A 172 8.49 -9.53 -24.35
CA PHE A 172 7.75 -9.50 -23.09
C PHE A 172 7.10 -10.86 -22.84
N ASN A 173 7.43 -11.50 -21.72
CA ASN A 173 6.75 -12.70 -21.25
C ASN A 173 5.95 -12.37 -19.99
N LEU A 174 4.63 -12.53 -20.02
CA LEU A 174 3.80 -12.37 -18.82
C LEU A 174 3.51 -13.75 -18.19
N GLY A 175 3.93 -13.94 -16.96
CA GLY A 175 3.63 -15.13 -16.16
C GLY A 175 2.31 -14.97 -15.39
N THR A 176 1.38 -15.89 -15.55
CA THR A 176 0.01 -15.78 -15.00
C THR A 176 -0.52 -17.07 -14.39
N THR A 177 0.29 -18.14 -14.29
CA THR A 177 -0.18 -19.48 -13.90
C THR A 177 -0.78 -19.50 -12.50
N GLU A 178 -0.25 -18.71 -11.58
CA GLU A 178 -0.72 -18.63 -10.19
C GLU A 178 -1.87 -17.63 -10.01
N LEU A 179 -2.27 -16.90 -11.06
CA LEU A 179 -3.37 -15.93 -10.99
C LEU A 179 -4.73 -16.62 -11.20
N PRO A 180 -5.75 -16.31 -10.38
CA PRO A 180 -7.11 -16.80 -10.56
C PRO A 180 -7.73 -16.31 -11.88
N ARG A 181 -7.65 -17.13 -12.94
CA ARG A 181 -8.02 -16.69 -14.30
C ARG A 181 -9.52 -16.42 -14.45
N ASP A 182 -10.36 -17.05 -13.66
CA ASP A 182 -11.81 -16.79 -13.60
C ASP A 182 -12.13 -15.36 -13.12
N ILE A 183 -11.29 -14.79 -12.26
CA ILE A 183 -11.42 -13.42 -11.76
C ILE A 183 -10.73 -12.43 -12.72
N PHE A 184 -9.51 -12.75 -13.14
CA PHE A 184 -8.59 -11.78 -13.74
C PHE A 184 -8.39 -11.89 -15.25
N SER A 185 -9.11 -12.78 -15.95
CA SER A 185 -8.95 -12.99 -17.41
C SER A 185 -8.94 -11.69 -18.22
N LYS A 186 -9.90 -10.79 -18.00
CA LYS A 186 -9.99 -9.53 -18.73
C LYS A 186 -8.82 -8.59 -18.45
N ASP A 187 -8.34 -8.55 -17.21
CA ASP A 187 -7.21 -7.72 -16.81
C ASP A 187 -5.91 -8.22 -17.48
N ILE A 188 -5.69 -9.54 -17.44
CA ILE A 188 -4.56 -10.22 -18.10
C ILE A 188 -4.58 -9.97 -19.61
N ASP A 189 -5.71 -10.22 -20.27
CA ASP A 189 -5.84 -10.07 -21.73
C ASP A 189 -5.66 -8.59 -22.15
N LYS A 190 -6.17 -7.64 -21.34
CA LYS A 190 -5.97 -6.20 -21.56
C LYS A 190 -4.49 -5.85 -21.47
N PHE A 191 -3.78 -6.30 -20.45
CA PHE A 191 -2.37 -5.97 -20.26
C PHE A 191 -1.48 -6.59 -21.34
N LEU A 192 -1.69 -7.87 -21.70
CA LEU A 192 -1.03 -8.51 -22.85
C LEU A 192 -1.28 -7.75 -24.17
N GLY A 193 -2.52 -7.31 -24.39
CA GLY A 193 -2.90 -6.52 -25.56
C GLY A 193 -2.26 -5.13 -25.60
N LEU A 194 -1.88 -4.57 -24.46
CA LEU A 194 -1.11 -3.33 -24.38
C LEU A 194 0.37 -3.62 -24.64
N LEU A 195 0.96 -4.60 -23.94
CA LEU A 195 2.38 -4.98 -24.10
C LEU A 195 2.73 -5.31 -25.55
N SER A 196 1.86 -6.04 -26.26
CA SER A 196 2.08 -6.41 -27.67
C SER A 196 2.11 -5.22 -28.65
N LYS A 197 1.74 -4.02 -28.20
CA LYS A 197 1.76 -2.78 -29.00
C LYS A 197 2.94 -1.87 -28.65
N MET A 198 3.77 -2.21 -27.67
CA MET A 198 4.98 -1.45 -27.38
C MET A 198 5.93 -1.52 -28.57
N GLU A 199 6.45 -0.37 -28.98
CA GLU A 199 7.50 -0.29 -30.00
C GLU A 199 8.82 -0.01 -29.31
N ILE A 200 9.72 -1.01 -29.35
CA ILE A 200 11.08 -0.86 -28.82
C ILE A 200 12.05 -0.66 -29.98
N GLU A 201 12.82 0.42 -29.92
CA GLU A 201 13.68 0.85 -31.02
C GLU A 201 14.62 -0.28 -31.47
N GLY A 202 14.59 -0.59 -32.77
CA GLY A 202 15.44 -1.63 -33.35
C GLY A 202 15.07 -3.08 -32.99
N HIS A 203 13.97 -3.31 -32.25
CA HIS A 203 13.59 -4.64 -31.77
C HIS A 203 12.15 -5.03 -32.13
N GLU A 204 11.98 -6.23 -32.68
CA GLU A 204 10.66 -6.80 -32.90
C GLU A 204 10.01 -7.19 -31.57
N ASN A 205 8.78 -6.70 -31.35
CA ASN A 205 7.99 -7.05 -30.18
C ASN A 205 7.12 -8.29 -30.44
N TYR A 206 7.60 -9.44 -29.98
CA TYR A 206 6.78 -10.62 -29.75
C TYR A 206 6.43 -10.68 -28.26
N THR A 207 5.15 -10.49 -27.90
CA THR A 207 4.68 -10.65 -26.52
C THR A 207 4.02 -12.01 -26.35
N ALA A 208 4.35 -12.71 -25.26
CA ALA A 208 3.80 -14.03 -24.96
C ALA A 208 3.30 -14.13 -23.52
N GLU A 209 2.27 -14.97 -23.33
CA GLU A 209 1.81 -15.37 -22.01
C GLU A 209 2.38 -16.76 -21.69
N ASN A 210 2.99 -16.91 -20.51
CA ASN A 210 3.45 -18.19 -20.02
C ASN A 210 4.29 -18.97 -21.06
N ASP A 211 5.26 -18.37 -21.76
CA ASP A 211 6.13 -19.07 -22.71
C ASP A 211 7.35 -19.65 -21.98
N ILE A 212 8.31 -18.80 -21.64
CA ILE A 212 9.53 -19.19 -20.91
C ILE A 212 9.22 -19.21 -19.42
N PHE A 213 8.63 -18.14 -18.91
CA PHE A 213 8.32 -17.96 -17.49
C PHE A 213 6.82 -18.07 -17.27
N LYS A 214 6.43 -18.79 -16.22
CA LYS A 214 5.03 -19.14 -15.98
C LYS A 214 4.39 -18.32 -14.84
N GLY A 215 5.14 -17.42 -14.20
CA GLY A 215 4.66 -16.63 -13.06
C GLY A 215 4.45 -17.46 -11.80
N LYS A 216 5.46 -18.24 -11.39
CA LYS A 216 5.43 -19.11 -10.20
C LYS A 216 6.23 -18.58 -9.02
N GLY A 217 6.68 -17.35 -9.12
CA GLY A 217 7.52 -16.68 -8.13
C GLY A 217 6.75 -16.39 -6.83
N GLN A 218 7.47 -16.36 -5.72
CA GLN A 218 6.90 -16.17 -4.39
C GLN A 218 6.26 -14.79 -4.22
N PHE A 219 6.74 -13.75 -4.88
CA PHE A 219 6.18 -12.42 -4.72
C PHE A 219 4.73 -12.35 -5.24
N LEU A 220 4.49 -12.89 -6.44
CA LEU A 220 3.15 -13.06 -6.99
C LEU A 220 2.27 -13.95 -6.10
N LYS A 221 2.78 -15.11 -5.67
CA LYS A 221 2.04 -16.06 -4.83
C LYS A 221 1.60 -15.43 -3.51
N PHE A 222 2.53 -14.82 -2.79
CA PHE A 222 2.27 -14.14 -1.53
C PHE A 222 1.15 -13.11 -1.66
N ILE A 223 1.22 -12.25 -2.68
CA ILE A 223 0.21 -11.21 -2.92
C ILE A 223 -1.15 -11.84 -3.23
N THR A 224 -1.18 -12.90 -4.04
CA THR A 224 -2.41 -13.62 -4.41
C THR A 224 -3.05 -14.31 -3.19
N GLU A 225 -2.24 -14.80 -2.25
CA GLU A 225 -2.73 -15.44 -1.03
C GLU A 225 -3.38 -14.44 -0.05
N ILE A 226 -2.81 -13.23 0.07
CA ILE A 226 -3.30 -12.23 1.02
C ILE A 226 -4.36 -11.28 0.44
N SER A 227 -4.49 -11.20 -0.89
CA SER A 227 -5.38 -10.27 -1.57
C SER A 227 -6.13 -10.92 -2.74
N SER A 228 -7.46 -10.86 -2.67
CA SER A 228 -8.34 -11.26 -3.77
C SER A 228 -8.66 -10.11 -4.75
N GLN A 229 -8.25 -8.89 -4.41
CA GLN A 229 -8.48 -7.66 -5.19
C GLN A 229 -7.25 -7.24 -6.01
N THR A 230 -6.08 -7.81 -5.68
CA THR A 230 -4.81 -7.47 -6.30
C THR A 230 -4.44 -8.49 -7.37
N ILE A 231 -4.02 -8.00 -8.53
CA ILE A 231 -3.36 -8.81 -9.55
C ILE A 231 -1.91 -8.38 -9.68
N THR A 232 -1.01 -9.36 -9.62
CA THR A 232 0.42 -9.17 -9.81
C THR A 232 0.84 -9.67 -11.19
N TYR A 233 1.29 -8.76 -12.03
CA TYR A 233 1.83 -9.04 -13.35
C TYR A 233 3.31 -9.37 -13.24
N ALA A 234 3.65 -10.66 -13.15
CA ALA A 234 5.03 -11.13 -13.25
C ALA A 234 5.52 -10.98 -14.70
N LEU A 235 6.10 -9.82 -15.00
CA LEU A 235 6.53 -9.42 -16.34
C LEU A 235 8.03 -9.62 -16.50
N GLU A 236 8.40 -10.45 -17.45
CA GLU A 236 9.78 -10.79 -17.79
C GLU A 236 10.17 -10.11 -19.10
N ILE A 237 11.13 -9.19 -19.03
CA ILE A 237 11.61 -8.41 -20.17
C ILE A 237 12.89 -9.05 -20.70
N LYS A 238 12.93 -9.41 -21.99
CA LYS A 238 14.15 -9.90 -22.63
C LYS A 238 15.23 -8.81 -22.54
N LYS A 239 16.44 -9.16 -22.09
CA LYS A 239 17.59 -8.24 -21.97
C LYS A 239 18.13 -7.81 -23.34
N VAL A 240 17.33 -7.07 -24.10
CA VAL A 240 17.72 -6.38 -25.35
C VAL A 240 18.44 -5.07 -25.07
N PHE A 241 18.33 -4.56 -23.84
CA PHE A 241 18.90 -3.30 -23.38
C PHE A 241 20.32 -3.43 -22.83
N CYS A 242 20.94 -4.61 -22.94
CA CYS A 242 22.34 -4.83 -22.60
C CYS A 242 22.93 -6.02 -23.38
N ASP A 243 24.26 -6.08 -23.42
CA ASP A 243 24.98 -7.27 -23.84
C ASP A 243 25.25 -8.20 -22.65
N GLU A 244 24.59 -9.35 -22.66
CA GLU A 244 24.63 -10.37 -21.59
C GLU A 244 26.02 -10.99 -21.35
N ASN A 245 26.97 -10.83 -22.28
CA ASN A 245 28.32 -11.41 -22.18
C ASN A 245 29.36 -10.42 -21.63
N SER A 246 29.10 -9.12 -21.76
CA SER A 246 30.02 -8.05 -21.34
C SER A 246 29.48 -7.18 -20.21
N GLY A 247 28.16 -7.13 -20.03
CA GLY A 247 27.50 -6.23 -19.08
C GLY A 247 27.33 -4.80 -19.60
N GLU A 248 27.75 -4.51 -20.83
CA GLU A 248 27.54 -3.20 -21.47
C GLU A 248 26.04 -2.96 -21.69
N HIS A 249 25.53 -1.81 -21.27
CA HIS A 249 24.12 -1.46 -21.38
C HIS A 249 23.89 -0.42 -22.48
N TYR A 250 22.69 -0.42 -23.04
CA TYR A 250 22.27 0.46 -24.12
C TYR A 250 21.27 1.48 -23.57
N GLU A 251 21.78 2.67 -23.20
CA GLU A 251 20.99 3.72 -22.54
C GLU A 251 19.75 4.13 -23.35
N GLU A 252 19.87 4.22 -24.69
CA GLU A 252 18.75 4.54 -25.58
C GLU A 252 17.59 3.52 -25.46
N ILE A 253 17.91 2.23 -25.40
CA ILE A 253 16.91 1.16 -25.27
C ILE A 253 16.30 1.14 -23.87
N ILE A 254 17.10 1.41 -22.82
CA ILE A 254 16.59 1.53 -21.44
C ILE A 254 15.59 2.69 -21.34
N ASN A 255 15.95 3.86 -21.87
CA ASN A 255 15.07 5.04 -21.86
C ASN A 255 13.79 4.79 -22.66
N ASN A 256 13.89 4.16 -23.84
CA ASN A 256 12.74 3.84 -24.65
C ASN A 256 11.81 2.81 -23.97
N LEU A 257 12.36 1.77 -23.35
CA LEU A 257 11.59 0.81 -22.53
C LEU A 257 10.87 1.51 -21.38
N GLU A 258 11.57 2.37 -20.65
CA GLU A 258 10.96 3.16 -19.57
C GLU A 258 9.81 4.02 -20.09
N GLU A 259 10.03 4.82 -21.13
CA GLU A 259 9.03 5.73 -21.68
C GLU A 259 7.77 4.99 -22.15
N GLU A 260 7.95 3.91 -22.93
CA GLU A 260 6.83 3.12 -23.43
C GLU A 260 6.11 2.37 -22.30
N PHE A 261 6.85 1.87 -21.31
CA PHE A 261 6.23 1.17 -20.18
C PHE A 261 5.37 2.11 -19.33
N ASN A 262 5.86 3.33 -19.06
CA ASN A 262 5.08 4.34 -18.34
C ASN A 262 3.80 4.72 -19.10
N LYS A 263 3.86 4.90 -20.43
CA LYS A 263 2.66 5.15 -21.27
C LYS A 263 1.64 4.03 -21.16
N ILE A 264 2.10 2.77 -21.16
CA ILE A 264 1.20 1.62 -21.02
C ILE A 264 0.57 1.56 -19.64
N VAL A 265 1.34 1.75 -18.58
CA VAL A 265 0.79 1.73 -17.21
C VAL A 265 -0.20 2.86 -17.01
N GLU A 266 0.07 4.06 -17.55
CA GLU A 266 -0.89 5.16 -17.56
C GLU A 266 -2.19 4.76 -18.28
N ASN A 267 -2.09 4.21 -19.49
CA ASN A 267 -3.27 3.76 -20.25
C ASN A 267 -4.03 2.61 -19.55
N HIS A 268 -3.30 1.69 -18.95
CA HIS A 268 -3.87 0.54 -18.26
C HIS A 268 -4.67 0.96 -17.02
N THR A 269 -4.17 1.96 -16.28
CA THR A 269 -4.73 2.44 -15.02
C THR A 269 -5.70 3.62 -15.18
N LYS A 270 -5.76 4.25 -16.36
CA LYS A 270 -6.58 5.45 -16.66
C LYS A 270 -8.06 5.34 -16.27
N GLU A 271 -8.61 4.13 -16.31
CA GLU A 271 -10.03 3.87 -16.04
C GLU A 271 -10.29 3.32 -14.64
N LEU A 272 -9.27 3.12 -13.81
CA LEU A 272 -9.46 2.63 -12.44
C LEU A 272 -10.00 3.77 -11.59
N PRO A 273 -11.26 3.71 -11.14
CA PRO A 273 -11.76 4.72 -10.25
C PRO A 273 -11.12 4.54 -8.88
N GLU A 274 -10.60 5.62 -8.30
CA GLU A 274 -10.40 5.69 -6.86
C GLU A 274 -11.74 5.46 -6.18
N GLU A 275 -11.81 4.48 -5.27
CA GLU A 275 -13.07 4.22 -4.60
C GLU A 275 -13.32 5.32 -3.58
N PHE A 276 -12.27 5.67 -2.81
CA PHE A 276 -12.32 6.74 -1.82
C PHE A 276 -11.00 7.48 -1.63
N SER A 277 -11.09 8.80 -1.47
CA SER A 277 -10.00 9.65 -0.98
C SER A 277 -10.18 9.99 0.50
N ILE A 278 -9.05 10.15 1.21
CA ILE A 278 -9.02 10.44 2.65
C ILE A 278 -8.53 11.88 2.84
N HIS A 279 -9.28 12.65 3.60
CA HIS A 279 -9.03 14.07 3.83
C HIS A 279 -8.80 14.34 5.31
N PHE A 280 -7.75 15.08 5.61
CA PHE A 280 -7.38 15.51 6.96
C PHE A 280 -7.42 17.02 7.04
N LEU A 281 -8.15 17.55 8.01
CA LEU A 281 -8.16 18.97 8.36
C LEU A 281 -7.71 19.09 9.82
N ASN A 282 -6.44 19.45 10.02
CA ASN A 282 -5.80 19.51 11.33
C ASN A 282 -5.61 20.96 11.78
N ASN A 283 -6.49 21.43 12.66
CA ASN A 283 -6.47 22.78 13.23
C ASN A 283 -6.12 22.78 14.72
N PHE A 284 -5.25 21.86 15.15
CA PHE A 284 -4.60 21.92 16.46
C PHE A 284 -3.37 22.83 16.50
N GLY A 285 -2.77 23.11 15.34
CA GLY A 285 -1.60 23.98 15.20
C GLY A 285 -1.94 25.47 15.05
N GLU A 286 -0.92 26.30 14.81
CA GLU A 286 -1.07 27.76 14.68
C GLU A 286 -1.77 28.19 13.39
N LYS A 287 -1.64 27.38 12.32
CA LYS A 287 -2.28 27.63 11.03
C LYS A 287 -3.61 26.88 10.98
N ILE A 288 -4.69 27.64 10.84
CA ILE A 288 -6.04 27.10 10.65
C ILE A 288 -6.31 27.01 9.14
N GLU A 289 -6.68 25.82 8.68
CA GLU A 289 -7.23 25.58 7.36
C GLU A 289 -8.77 25.60 7.44
N ASP A 290 -9.38 26.35 6.52
CA ASP A 290 -10.84 26.46 6.45
C ASP A 290 -11.44 25.29 5.65
N LEU A 291 -12.48 24.68 6.22
CA LEU A 291 -13.33 23.74 5.50
C LEU A 291 -14.25 24.51 4.56
N SER A 292 -14.28 24.16 3.28
CA SER A 292 -15.21 24.79 2.34
C SER A 292 -16.66 24.54 2.73
N TYR A 293 -17.54 25.49 2.43
CA TYR A 293 -18.97 25.35 2.73
C TYR A 293 -19.60 24.12 2.05
N GLY A 294 -19.23 23.85 0.80
CA GLY A 294 -19.72 22.68 0.06
C GLY A 294 -19.29 21.34 0.68
N GLU A 295 -18.10 21.25 1.27
CA GLU A 295 -17.68 20.04 2.00
C GLU A 295 -18.36 19.93 3.35
N ALA A 296 -18.54 21.05 4.05
CA ALA A 296 -19.31 21.10 5.28
C ALA A 296 -20.77 20.65 5.07
N GLU A 297 -21.40 21.02 3.95
CA GLU A 297 -22.74 20.55 3.57
C GLU A 297 -22.79 19.02 3.40
N LYS A 298 -21.81 18.43 2.73
CA LYS A 298 -21.75 16.97 2.52
C LYS A 298 -21.55 16.21 3.83
N ILE A 299 -20.64 16.67 4.68
CA ILE A 299 -20.44 16.12 6.03
C ILE A 299 -21.73 16.27 6.84
N CYS A 300 -22.34 17.46 6.83
CA CYS A 300 -23.58 17.75 7.53
C CYS A 300 -24.71 16.80 7.11
N SER A 301 -24.85 16.55 5.81
CA SER A 301 -25.82 15.60 5.25
C SER A 301 -25.60 14.18 5.80
N LEU A 302 -24.37 13.66 5.73
CA LEU A 302 -24.02 12.34 6.26
C LEU A 302 -24.31 12.21 7.76
N VAL A 303 -23.89 13.20 8.55
CA VAL A 303 -24.08 13.22 10.00
C VAL A 303 -25.57 13.23 10.33
N THR A 304 -26.33 14.07 9.64
CA THR A 304 -27.77 14.22 9.83
C THR A 304 -28.52 12.92 9.50
N GLU A 305 -28.20 12.29 8.36
CA GLU A 305 -28.82 11.03 7.95
C GLU A 305 -28.54 9.91 8.97
N ASN A 306 -27.28 9.77 9.41
CA ASN A 306 -26.91 8.78 10.41
C ASN A 306 -27.59 9.04 11.76
N TYR A 307 -27.75 10.31 12.14
CA TYR A 307 -28.41 10.67 13.39
C TYR A 307 -29.90 10.32 13.37
N ARG A 308 -30.62 10.64 12.28
CA ARG A 308 -32.03 10.25 12.11
C ARG A 308 -32.20 8.74 12.22
N LYS A 309 -31.37 7.97 11.52
CA LYS A 309 -31.44 6.50 11.51
C LYS A 309 -31.07 5.86 12.84
N SER A 310 -30.02 6.34 13.50
CA SER A 310 -29.52 5.72 14.74
C SER A 310 -30.47 5.93 15.93
N ASN A 311 -31.41 6.88 15.81
CA ASN A 311 -32.38 7.24 16.85
C ASN A 311 -33.83 6.94 16.41
N GLU A 312 -34.02 6.26 15.28
CA GLU A 312 -35.33 5.89 14.76
C GLU A 312 -35.99 4.87 15.72
N GLY A 313 -37.17 5.20 16.23
CA GLY A 313 -37.90 4.36 17.20
C GLY A 313 -37.60 4.68 18.68
N GLU A 314 -36.60 5.52 18.97
CA GLU A 314 -36.26 5.92 20.35
C GLU A 314 -36.74 7.33 20.70
N TYR A 315 -36.83 8.23 19.71
CA TYR A 315 -37.29 9.61 19.86
C TYR A 315 -38.44 9.89 18.90
N SER A 316 -39.32 10.82 19.27
CA SER A 316 -40.35 11.33 18.35
C SER A 316 -39.70 12.05 17.16
N LYS A 317 -40.41 12.14 16.03
CA LYS A 317 -39.91 12.85 14.84
C LYS A 317 -39.52 14.30 15.17
N ASP A 318 -40.30 14.99 15.99
CA ASP A 318 -40.04 16.38 16.39
C ASP A 318 -38.77 16.51 17.27
N GLU A 319 -38.50 15.54 18.16
CA GLU A 319 -37.28 15.50 18.95
C GLU A 319 -36.04 15.23 18.08
N ILE A 320 -36.15 14.32 17.10
CA ILE A 320 -35.08 14.05 16.15
C ILE A 320 -34.78 15.29 15.31
N GLU A 321 -35.79 15.98 14.78
CA GLU A 321 -35.58 17.20 14.00
C GLU A 321 -34.99 18.34 14.84
N LYS A 322 -35.37 18.45 16.12
CA LYS A 322 -34.76 19.42 17.04
C LYS A 322 -33.29 19.10 17.34
N LEU A 323 -32.91 17.82 17.40
CA LEU A 323 -31.51 17.43 17.57
C LEU A 323 -30.71 17.71 16.29
N VAL A 324 -31.28 17.38 15.13
CA VAL A 324 -30.65 17.59 13.82
C VAL A 324 -30.51 19.07 13.46
N SER A 325 -31.45 19.94 13.83
CA SER A 325 -31.44 21.36 13.45
C SER A 325 -30.23 22.15 13.92
N THR A 326 -29.49 21.64 14.91
CA THR A 326 -28.24 22.23 15.42
C THR A 326 -26.99 21.77 14.66
N ARG A 327 -27.14 20.82 13.74
CA ARG A 327 -26.07 20.29 12.88
C ARG A 327 -26.22 20.97 11.53
N THR A 328 -25.63 22.16 11.41
CA THR A 328 -25.59 22.93 10.17
C THR A 328 -24.18 22.88 9.56
N PRO A 329 -24.01 23.19 8.27
CA PRO A 329 -22.69 23.32 7.66
C PRO A 329 -21.79 24.30 8.42
N GLU A 330 -22.32 25.44 8.87
CA GLU A 330 -21.59 26.42 9.68
C GLU A 330 -21.10 25.83 11.01
N ALA A 331 -21.92 25.00 11.67
CA ALA A 331 -21.51 24.33 12.90
C ALA A 331 -20.40 23.29 12.66
N ILE A 332 -20.38 22.64 11.49
CA ILE A 332 -19.29 21.74 11.08
C ILE A 332 -18.00 22.53 10.85
N ILE A 333 -18.06 23.65 10.12
CA ILE A 333 -16.92 24.55 9.88
C ILE A 333 -16.36 25.09 11.19
N GLU A 334 -17.21 25.63 12.05
CA GLU A 334 -16.78 26.20 13.33
C GLU A 334 -16.14 25.14 14.25
N ARG A 335 -16.64 23.90 14.20
CA ARG A 335 -16.03 22.79 14.93
C ARG A 335 -14.69 22.38 14.34
N SER A 336 -14.56 22.36 13.01
CA SER A 336 -13.33 21.93 12.35
C SER A 336 -12.16 22.88 12.60
N LYS A 337 -12.42 24.16 12.90
CA LYS A 337 -11.41 25.16 13.28
C LYS A 337 -10.69 24.91 14.61
N LYS A 338 -11.18 23.99 15.46
CA LYS A 338 -10.70 23.79 16.85
C LYS A 338 -10.34 22.34 17.15
N GLY A 339 -9.87 21.61 16.15
CA GLY A 339 -9.49 20.22 16.32
C GLY A 339 -9.09 19.54 15.02
N LEU A 340 -9.28 18.23 14.98
CA LEU A 340 -9.00 17.39 13.83
C LEU A 340 -10.33 16.98 13.22
N LEU A 341 -10.46 17.08 11.90
CA LEU A 341 -11.53 16.46 11.13
C LEU A 341 -10.92 15.53 10.09
N ILE A 342 -11.40 14.29 10.07
CA ILE A 342 -11.06 13.25 9.09
C ILE A 342 -12.34 12.92 8.34
N TYR A 343 -12.28 12.86 7.02
CA TYR A 343 -13.42 12.44 6.22
C TYR A 343 -12.99 11.73 4.94
N PHE A 344 -13.87 10.87 4.45
CA PHE A 344 -13.67 10.04 3.27
C PHE A 344 -14.63 10.49 2.19
N LYS A 345 -14.13 10.66 0.98
CA LYS A 345 -14.94 11.03 -0.19
C LYS A 345 -14.90 9.94 -1.22
N ASN A 346 -16.04 9.56 -1.78
CA ASN A 346 -16.06 8.66 -2.94
C ASN A 346 -15.78 9.41 -4.25
N LYS A 347 -15.66 8.67 -5.35
CA LYS A 347 -15.51 9.24 -6.72
C LYS A 347 -16.61 10.20 -7.18
N MET A 348 -17.79 10.15 -6.57
CA MET A 348 -18.90 11.07 -6.85
C MET A 348 -18.83 12.32 -5.99
N ASP A 349 -17.69 12.54 -5.32
CA ASP A 349 -17.44 13.69 -4.44
C ASP A 349 -18.40 13.72 -3.23
N GLU A 350 -18.97 12.57 -2.85
CA GLU A 350 -19.82 12.41 -1.67
C GLU A 350 -19.00 12.00 -0.45
N VAL A 351 -19.33 12.55 0.72
CA VAL A 351 -18.68 12.16 1.98
C VAL A 351 -19.31 10.88 2.52
N VAL A 352 -18.53 9.79 2.53
CA VAL A 352 -19.00 8.45 2.90
C VAL A 352 -18.76 8.08 4.35
N ALA A 353 -17.75 8.69 4.98
CA ALA A 353 -17.46 8.52 6.39
C ALA A 353 -16.77 9.78 6.93
N CYS A 354 -16.99 10.08 8.20
CA CYS A 354 -16.31 11.19 8.86
C CYS A 354 -16.09 10.93 10.34
N GLY A 355 -15.13 11.67 10.89
CA GLY A 355 -14.88 11.73 12.31
C GLY A 355 -13.96 12.86 12.71
N SER A 356 -14.19 13.45 13.88
CA SER A 356 -13.36 14.52 14.42
C SER A 356 -12.83 14.24 15.82
N ILE A 357 -11.79 14.96 16.21
CA ILE A 357 -11.43 15.25 17.60
C ILE A 357 -11.72 16.72 17.86
N ALA A 358 -12.26 17.05 19.04
CA ALA A 358 -12.34 18.41 19.54
C ALA A 358 -11.68 18.50 20.92
N MET A 359 -11.10 19.65 21.26
CA MET A 359 -10.61 19.90 22.62
C MET A 359 -11.70 20.45 23.52
N ARG A 360 -11.77 19.92 24.74
CA ARG A 360 -12.64 20.44 25.79
C ARG A 360 -11.90 20.41 27.13
N ASP A 361 -11.78 21.56 27.76
CA ASP A 361 -11.14 21.71 29.08
C ASP A 361 -9.74 21.04 29.13
N GLY A 362 -8.95 21.22 28.06
CA GLY A 362 -7.61 20.64 27.92
C GLY A 362 -7.58 19.14 27.55
N ASN A 363 -8.72 18.49 27.37
CA ASN A 363 -8.82 17.07 27.06
C ASN A 363 -9.34 16.82 25.64
N PRO A 364 -8.79 15.83 24.91
CA PRO A 364 -9.26 15.49 23.58
C PRO A 364 -10.52 14.62 23.63
N GLU A 365 -11.58 15.08 22.98
CA GLU A 365 -12.84 14.35 22.85
C GLU A 365 -13.06 13.86 21.40
N ALA A 366 -13.27 12.56 21.23
CA ALA A 366 -13.74 11.98 19.98
C ALA A 366 -15.19 12.39 19.71
N LYS A 367 -15.44 12.99 18.54
CA LYS A 367 -16.75 13.51 18.11
C LYS A 367 -17.05 13.10 16.67
N LEU A 368 -18.33 13.05 16.28
CA LEU A 368 -18.75 12.87 14.88
C LEU A 368 -18.35 11.54 14.19
N LEU A 369 -18.34 10.38 14.86
CA LEU A 369 -18.10 9.12 14.16
C LEU A 369 -19.33 8.68 13.33
N ASN A 370 -19.27 8.84 12.00
CA ASN A 370 -20.38 8.51 11.11
C ASN A 370 -19.88 7.78 9.85
N VAL A 371 -20.64 6.76 9.43
CA VAL A 371 -20.36 5.98 8.20
C VAL A 371 -21.67 5.80 7.45
N GLY A 372 -21.67 6.13 6.16
CA GLY A 372 -22.83 6.04 5.28
C GLY A 372 -23.37 4.61 5.23
N LYS A 373 -24.69 4.45 5.07
CA LYS A 373 -25.37 3.15 5.21
C LYS A 373 -24.73 2.05 4.34
N ASN A 374 -24.37 2.39 3.11
CA ASN A 374 -23.81 1.45 2.12
C ASN A 374 -22.33 1.12 2.37
N TYR A 375 -21.68 1.81 3.32
CA TYR A 375 -20.26 1.67 3.63
C TYR A 375 -20.02 1.08 5.02
N ARG A 376 -21.09 0.72 5.75
CA ARG A 376 -20.99 0.06 7.05
C ARG A 376 -20.40 -1.35 6.87
N GLY A 377 -19.58 -1.77 7.83
CA GLY A 377 -18.89 -3.07 7.78
C GLY A 377 -17.58 -3.08 6.99
N ARG A 378 -17.27 -2.00 6.25
CA ARG A 378 -16.04 -1.88 5.43
C ARG A 378 -14.84 -1.26 6.17
N GLY A 379 -14.84 -1.30 7.50
CA GLY A 379 -13.69 -0.82 8.29
C GLY A 379 -13.57 0.70 8.51
N PHE A 380 -14.29 1.57 7.79
CA PHE A 380 -14.19 3.04 7.95
C PHE A 380 -14.25 3.55 9.40
N ALA A 381 -15.21 3.05 10.18
CA ALA A 381 -15.36 3.48 11.57
C ALA A 381 -14.13 3.12 12.42
N GLN A 382 -13.55 1.93 12.20
CA GLN A 382 -12.35 1.50 12.88
C GLN A 382 -11.16 2.37 12.46
N LYS A 383 -11.01 2.58 11.14
CA LYS A 383 -9.94 3.40 10.60
C LYS A 383 -9.95 4.82 11.13
N ILE A 384 -11.12 5.45 11.20
CA ILE A 384 -11.27 6.79 11.79
C ILE A 384 -10.84 6.79 13.27
N CYS A 385 -11.19 5.77 14.05
CA CYS A 385 -10.73 5.66 15.42
C CYS A 385 -9.21 5.53 15.49
N ASP A 386 -8.61 4.65 14.70
CA ASP A 386 -7.16 4.42 14.70
C ASP A 386 -6.40 5.70 14.32
N LEU A 387 -6.86 6.41 13.28
CA LEU A 387 -6.28 7.68 12.83
C LEU A 387 -6.36 8.76 13.91
N ARG A 388 -7.48 8.87 14.64
CA ARG A 388 -7.63 9.81 15.75
C ARG A 388 -6.70 9.48 16.92
N GLU A 389 -6.65 8.21 17.31
CA GLU A 389 -5.86 7.77 18.46
C GLU A 389 -4.38 7.99 18.22
N LYS A 390 -3.90 7.66 17.02
CA LYS A 390 -2.52 7.98 16.62
C LYS A 390 -2.26 9.48 16.63
N PHE A 391 -3.12 10.27 16.01
CA PHE A 391 -2.97 11.73 15.99
C PHE A 391 -2.81 12.30 17.41
N LEU A 392 -3.61 11.80 18.36
CA LEU A 392 -3.52 12.20 19.75
C LEU A 392 -2.22 11.77 20.43
N LYS A 393 -1.73 10.56 20.16
CA LYS A 393 -0.42 10.09 20.65
C LYS A 393 0.72 10.98 20.15
N GLU A 394 0.67 11.40 18.90
CA GLU A 394 1.68 12.29 18.30
C GLU A 394 1.70 13.68 18.93
N LEU A 395 0.55 14.15 19.43
CA LEU A 395 0.44 15.37 20.23
C LEU A 395 0.79 15.17 21.73
N GLY A 396 1.18 13.96 22.13
CA GLY A 396 1.55 13.65 23.51
C GLY A 396 0.38 13.38 24.46
N PHE A 397 -0.83 13.20 23.94
CA PHE A 397 -1.97 12.79 24.77
C PHE A 397 -1.89 11.29 25.09
N ASN A 398 -2.23 10.94 26.33
CA ASN A 398 -2.30 9.56 26.82
C ASN A 398 -3.74 9.04 26.97
N LYS A 399 -4.75 9.91 26.77
CA LYS A 399 -6.16 9.59 26.93
C LYS A 399 -7.00 10.22 25.84
N VAL A 400 -8.10 9.57 25.51
CA VAL A 400 -9.17 10.13 24.68
C VAL A 400 -10.52 9.91 25.35
N TYR A 401 -11.38 10.92 25.25
CA TYR A 401 -12.68 10.93 25.88
C TYR A 401 -13.79 10.86 24.83
N ILE A 402 -14.95 10.33 25.23
CA ILE A 402 -16.15 10.36 24.40
C ILE A 402 -17.39 10.54 25.27
N GLU A 403 -18.33 11.34 24.79
CA GLU A 403 -19.67 11.42 25.37
C GLU A 403 -20.58 10.48 24.57
N SER A 404 -20.92 9.33 25.16
CA SER A 404 -21.74 8.31 24.53
C SER A 404 -23.18 8.37 25.04
N LEU A 405 -24.14 8.02 24.20
CA LEU A 405 -25.52 7.77 24.64
C LEU A 405 -25.55 6.56 25.57
N LYS A 406 -26.43 6.59 26.58
CA LYS A 406 -26.63 5.51 27.57
C LYS A 406 -27.43 4.32 27.01
N PHE A 407 -27.15 3.93 25.77
CA PHE A 407 -27.75 2.75 25.15
C PHE A 407 -26.79 1.57 25.25
N GLU A 408 -27.32 0.41 25.63
CA GLU A 408 -26.50 -0.77 25.90
C GLU A 408 -25.61 -1.14 24.70
N ASN A 409 -26.12 -1.07 23.48
CA ASN A 409 -25.36 -1.35 22.26
C ASN A 409 -24.25 -0.32 21.99
N THR A 410 -24.52 0.97 22.23
CA THR A 410 -23.53 2.05 22.05
C THR A 410 -22.42 1.93 23.09
N ILE A 411 -22.77 1.66 24.35
CA ILE A 411 -21.79 1.39 25.41
C ILE A 411 -20.95 0.16 25.08
N LYS A 412 -21.57 -0.96 24.67
CA LYS A 412 -20.85 -2.16 24.23
C LYS A 412 -19.91 -1.87 23.06
N PHE A 413 -20.32 -1.05 22.09
CA PHE A 413 -19.48 -0.65 20.95
C PHE A 413 -18.20 0.08 21.39
N HIS A 414 -18.33 1.03 22.32
CA HIS A 414 -17.20 1.78 22.86
C HIS A 414 -16.34 0.92 23.80
N SER A 415 -16.94 0.12 24.67
CA SER A 415 -16.20 -0.76 25.58
C SER A 415 -15.40 -1.85 24.87
N LYS A 416 -15.90 -2.41 23.78
CA LYS A 416 -15.12 -3.31 22.90
C LYS A 416 -13.86 -2.64 22.32
N ARG A 417 -13.79 -1.31 22.34
CA ARG A 417 -12.66 -0.51 21.83
C ARG A 417 -11.77 0.04 22.94
N GLY A 418 -11.97 -0.40 24.18
CA GLY A 418 -11.16 0.00 25.34
C GLY A 418 -11.69 1.21 26.10
N PHE A 419 -12.87 1.74 25.74
CA PHE A 419 -13.48 2.82 26.51
C PHE A 419 -14.21 2.29 27.76
N PHE A 420 -13.98 2.91 28.90
CA PHE A 420 -14.68 2.63 30.14
C PHE A 420 -15.43 3.88 30.64
N PRO A 421 -16.63 3.73 31.23
CA PRO A 421 -17.37 4.86 31.80
C PRO A 421 -16.58 5.56 32.91
N ILE A 422 -16.64 6.88 32.94
CA ILE A 422 -16.09 7.72 34.01
C ILE A 422 -17.19 8.57 34.64
N GLN A 423 -17.03 8.90 35.92
CA GLN A 423 -17.92 9.86 36.58
C GLN A 423 -17.49 11.30 36.24
N THR A 424 -18.48 12.16 36.05
CA THR A 424 -18.28 13.60 35.86
C THR A 424 -19.08 14.37 36.88
N ASP A 425 -18.59 15.54 37.28
CA ASP A 425 -19.27 16.43 38.25
C ASP A 425 -20.67 16.83 37.77
N ARG A 426 -20.89 16.84 36.44
CA ARG A 426 -22.21 17.06 35.84
C ARG A 426 -22.99 15.76 35.73
N LYS A 427 -24.20 15.73 36.29
CA LYS A 427 -25.15 14.62 36.09
C LYS A 427 -25.70 14.64 34.66
N LEU A 428 -25.24 13.72 33.83
CA LEU A 428 -25.74 13.53 32.46
C LEU A 428 -26.96 12.60 32.45
N LYS A 429 -28.11 13.12 32.01
CA LYS A 429 -29.37 12.36 31.99
C LYS A 429 -29.38 11.26 30.92
N TYR A 430 -28.92 11.57 29.71
CA TYR A 430 -29.03 10.69 28.53
C TYR A 430 -27.68 10.13 28.04
N THR A 431 -26.58 10.73 28.49
CA THR A 431 -25.22 10.38 28.07
C THR A 431 -24.38 9.91 29.25
N VAL A 432 -23.27 9.27 28.93
CA VAL A 432 -22.20 8.89 29.85
C VAL A 432 -20.87 9.28 29.22
N PHE A 433 -19.98 9.86 30.00
CA PHE A 433 -18.60 10.06 29.57
C PHE A 433 -17.84 8.76 29.70
N MET A 434 -17.06 8.43 28.68
CA MET A 434 -16.17 7.29 28.68
C MET A 434 -14.75 7.76 28.32
N CYS A 435 -13.76 7.08 28.88
CA CYS A 435 -12.34 7.35 28.65
C CYS A 435 -11.68 6.10 28.11
N LYS A 436 -10.68 6.27 27.26
CA LYS A 436 -9.76 5.23 26.80
C LYS A 436 -8.34 5.72 27.01
N GLU A 437 -7.48 4.87 27.56
CA GLU A 437 -6.03 5.08 27.55
C GLU A 437 -5.50 4.78 26.15
N LEU A 438 -4.62 5.64 25.63
CA LEU A 438 -4.11 5.59 24.26
C LEU A 438 -2.92 4.65 24.12
#